data_AF-A0A7K1A957-F1
#
_entry.id   AF-A0A7K1A957-F1
#
_cell.length_a   1.000
_cell.length_b   1.000
_cell.length_c   1.000
_cell.angle_alpha   90.00
_cell.angle_beta   90.00
_cell.angle_gamma   90.00
#
_symmetry.space_group_name_H-M   'P 1'
#
loop_
_entity.id
_entity.type
_entity.pdbx_description
1 polymer ?
#
loop_
_entity_poly.entity_id
_entity_poly.type
_entity_poly.pdbx_seq_one_letter_code
_entity_poly.pdbx_strand_id
1 'polypeptide(L)'
;MNLDALFEDLETQFETALAKANQTQKFGLNRLSASIAGNRITLDRPVLGSNFVAGLISGKAIWRFQPHRTLGVAKLTFNQTPLADVQTQDDIALLSESLTGRFVRYSLSGDGQQIRRGRVLQVMNALILFESPNEVLAVAIERLAWLEVHADDN
;
A
#
# COMPACT_ATOMS: atom_id res chain seq x y z
N MET A 1 -0.30 36.81 -26.25
CA MET A 1 0.43 35.94 -25.31
C MET A 1 1.88 35.93 -25.78
N ASN A 2 2.82 36.43 -24.97
CA ASN A 2 4.24 36.48 -25.34
C ASN A 2 4.87 35.09 -25.19
N LEU A 3 5.72 34.71 -26.14
CA LEU A 3 6.42 33.41 -26.15
C LEU A 3 7.23 33.19 -24.87
N ASP A 4 7.83 34.24 -24.32
CA ASP A 4 8.60 34.16 -23.08
C ASP A 4 7.76 33.72 -21.88
N ALA A 5 6.50 34.18 -21.82
CA ALA A 5 5.57 33.78 -20.77
C ALA A 5 5.12 32.31 -20.91
N LEU A 6 5.09 31.77 -22.14
CA LEU A 6 4.81 30.35 -22.36
C LEU A 6 5.98 29.46 -21.94
N PHE A 7 7.23 29.92 -22.15
CA PHE A 7 8.40 29.17 -21.71
C PHE A 7 8.56 29.18 -20.20
N GLU A 8 8.31 30.31 -19.53
CA GLU A 8 8.35 30.40 -18.07
C GLU A 8 7.28 29.52 -17.41
N ASP A 9 6.07 29.47 -17.98
CA ASP A 9 4.98 28.61 -17.49
C ASP A 9 5.29 27.11 -17.72
N LEU A 10 5.91 26.77 -18.84
CA LEU A 10 6.36 25.40 -19.12
C LEU A 10 7.53 24.96 -18.22
N GLU A 11 8.50 25.84 -17.93
CA GLU A 11 9.57 25.56 -16.98
C GLU A 11 9.01 25.33 -15.58
N THR A 12 8.07 26.15 -15.14
CA THR A 12 7.40 26.01 -13.84
C THR A 12 6.62 24.70 -13.75
N GLN A 13 5.92 24.30 -14.82
CA GLN A 13 5.23 23.00 -14.93
C GLN A 13 6.21 21.82 -14.92
N PHE A 14 7.38 21.97 -15.55
CA PHE A 14 8.39 20.93 -15.60
C PHE A 14 9.08 20.76 -14.24
N GLU A 15 9.42 21.85 -13.55
CA GLU A 15 9.98 21.82 -12.19
C GLU A 15 8.99 21.21 -11.19
N THR A 16 7.71 21.57 -11.27
CA THR A 16 6.67 20.97 -10.42
C THR A 16 6.46 19.49 -10.72
N ALA A 17 6.55 19.05 -11.98
CA ALA A 17 6.52 17.64 -12.34
C ALA A 17 7.74 16.87 -11.82
N LEU A 18 8.94 17.45 -11.90
CA LEU A 18 10.17 16.88 -11.33
C LEU A 18 10.13 16.81 -9.80
N ALA A 19 9.60 17.83 -9.14
CA ALA A 19 9.41 17.84 -7.70
C ALA A 19 8.41 16.75 -7.25
N LYS A 20 7.32 16.55 -8.00
CA LYS A 20 6.37 15.45 -7.78
C LYS A 20 6.98 14.07 -8.07
N ALA A 21 7.83 13.94 -9.09
CA ALA A 21 8.51 12.69 -9.40
C ALA A 21 9.55 12.29 -8.32
N ASN A 22 10.19 13.28 -7.70
CA ASN A 22 11.13 13.09 -6.58
C ASN A 22 10.44 12.90 -5.23
N GLN A 23 9.15 13.20 -5.11
CA GLN A 23 8.30 12.63 -4.06
C GLN A 23 8.02 11.15 -4.36
N THR A 24 9.07 10.34 -4.41
CA THR A 24 8.92 8.95 -3.99
C THR A 24 8.36 9.05 -2.59
N GLN A 25 7.08 8.67 -2.40
CA GLN A 25 6.51 8.47 -1.08
C GLN A 25 7.35 7.37 -0.41
N LYS A 26 8.47 7.78 0.18
CA LYS A 26 9.30 6.98 1.06
C LYS A 26 8.51 6.83 2.34
N PHE A 27 7.49 5.97 2.30
CA PHE A 27 7.09 5.32 3.52
C PHE A 27 8.31 4.51 3.96
N GLY A 28 8.93 4.92 5.06
CA GLY A 28 10.06 4.24 5.69
C GLY A 28 9.62 2.90 6.30
N LEU A 29 8.91 2.08 5.53
CA LEU A 29 8.45 0.78 5.93
C LEU A 29 9.65 -0.14 5.91
N ASN A 30 10.01 -0.67 7.07
CA ASN A 30 11.04 -1.69 7.15
C ASN A 30 10.54 -3.02 6.58
N ARG A 31 9.25 -3.30 6.75
CA ARG A 31 8.62 -4.55 6.32
C ARG A 31 7.12 -4.36 6.05
N LEU A 32 6.64 -4.98 4.97
CA LEU A 32 5.21 -5.12 4.65
C LEU A 32 4.86 -6.60 4.53
N SER A 33 3.83 -7.02 5.27
CA SER A 33 3.26 -8.35 5.11
C SER A 33 1.90 -8.25 4.43
N ALA A 34 1.74 -8.98 3.34
CA ALA A 34 0.49 -9.10 2.59
C ALA A 34 0.03 -10.56 2.57
N SER A 35 -1.27 -10.80 2.49
CA SER A 35 -1.82 -12.12 2.18
C SER A 35 -2.46 -12.08 0.80
N ILE A 36 -1.95 -12.87 -0.14
CA ILE A 36 -2.43 -12.94 -1.52
C ILE A 36 -2.82 -14.39 -1.81
N ALA A 37 -4.08 -14.61 -2.19
CA ALA A 37 -4.62 -15.95 -2.48
C ALA A 37 -4.34 -17.01 -1.39
N GLY A 38 -4.33 -16.59 -0.12
CA GLY A 38 -4.07 -17.47 1.03
C GLY A 38 -2.59 -17.66 1.37
N ASN A 39 -1.65 -17.16 0.56
CA ASN A 39 -0.22 -17.18 0.87
C ASN A 39 0.22 -15.86 1.50
N ARG A 40 0.87 -15.94 2.66
CA ARG A 40 1.51 -14.79 3.30
C ARG A 40 2.84 -14.48 2.62
N ILE A 41 2.95 -13.27 2.09
CA ILE A 41 4.19 -12.72 1.51
C ILE A 41 4.68 -11.62 2.45
N THR A 42 5.99 -11.58 2.67
CA THR A 42 6.66 -10.52 3.42
C THR A 42 7.69 -9.85 2.53
N LEU A 43 7.55 -8.55 2.36
CA LEU A 43 8.44 -7.68 1.61
C LEU A 43 9.25 -6.83 2.59
N ASP A 44 10.56 -6.95 2.55
CA ASP A 44 11.47 -6.08 3.28
C ASP A 44 11.77 -4.84 2.41
N ARG A 45 11.84 -3.67 3.07
CA ARG A 45 11.99 -2.34 2.43
C ARG A 45 11.05 -2.13 1.22
N PRO A 46 9.73 -2.28 1.40
CA PRO A 46 8.78 -2.11 0.33
C PRO A 46 8.76 -0.67 -0.19
N VAL A 47 8.68 -0.54 -1.51
CA VAL A 47 8.39 0.70 -2.23
C VAL A 47 6.95 0.64 -2.71
N LEU A 48 6.17 1.62 -2.28
CA LEU A 48 4.77 1.78 -2.66
C LEU A 48 4.69 2.74 -3.86
N GLY A 49 4.27 2.23 -5.01
CA GLY A 49 3.90 3.02 -6.18
C GLY A 49 2.38 3.18 -6.27
N SER A 50 1.91 4.04 -7.17
CA SER A 50 0.47 4.29 -7.36
C SER A 50 -0.31 3.05 -7.81
N ASN A 51 0.33 2.15 -8.55
CA ASN A 51 -0.28 0.91 -9.07
C ASN A 51 0.53 -0.36 -8.78
N PHE A 52 1.55 -0.26 -7.92
CA PHE A 52 2.38 -1.41 -7.58
C PHE A 52 2.92 -1.34 -6.15
N VAL A 53 3.26 -2.50 -5.61
CA VAL A 53 4.08 -2.64 -4.41
C VAL A 53 5.28 -3.51 -4.76
N ALA A 54 6.50 -3.00 -4.56
CA ALA A 54 7.73 -3.74 -4.82
C ALA A 54 8.55 -3.89 -3.54
N GLY A 55 9.30 -4.97 -3.37
CA GLY A 55 10.19 -5.12 -2.21
C GLY A 55 11.03 -6.39 -2.26
N LEU A 56 11.89 -6.56 -1.26
CA LEU A 56 12.77 -7.72 -1.15
C LEU A 56 12.03 -8.88 -0.46
N ILE A 57 11.98 -10.04 -1.11
CA ILE A 57 11.57 -11.28 -0.47
C ILE A 57 12.82 -11.95 0.09
N SER A 58 12.97 -11.93 1.41
CA SER A 58 13.95 -12.72 2.12
C SER A 58 13.42 -14.14 2.32
N GLY A 59 13.99 -15.12 1.62
CA GLY A 59 13.71 -16.54 1.88
C GLY A 59 14.34 -17.03 3.20
N LYS A 60 13.73 -18.05 3.83
CA LYS A 60 14.40 -18.81 4.89
C LYS A 60 15.55 -19.63 4.28
N ALA A 61 16.61 -19.86 5.04
CA ALA A 61 17.74 -20.68 4.58
C ALA A 61 17.23 -22.05 4.08
N ILE A 62 17.51 -22.37 2.82
CA ILE A 62 16.94 -23.54 2.15
C ILE A 62 17.66 -24.83 2.59
N TRP A 63 18.86 -24.74 3.20
CA TRP A 63 19.66 -25.91 3.56
C TRP A 63 20.40 -25.78 4.88
N ARG A 64 20.44 -26.88 5.66
CA ARG A 64 21.14 -26.98 6.95
C ARG A 64 22.67 -27.03 6.82
N PHE A 65 23.21 -27.22 5.61
CA PHE A 65 24.65 -27.43 5.39
C PHE A 65 25.38 -26.28 4.66
N GLN A 66 24.65 -25.37 4.02
CA GLN A 66 25.18 -24.09 3.51
C GLN A 66 24.07 -23.04 3.61
N PRO A 67 24.27 -21.93 4.35
CA PRO A 67 23.27 -20.89 4.50
C PRO A 67 23.25 -19.99 3.26
N HIS A 68 22.78 -20.52 2.13
CA HIS A 68 22.41 -19.68 1.00
C HIS A 68 21.10 -18.98 1.35
N ARG A 69 21.15 -17.65 1.49
CA ARG A 69 19.95 -16.81 1.58
C ARG A 69 19.51 -16.47 0.16
N THR A 70 18.31 -16.91 -0.22
CA THR A 70 17.70 -16.44 -1.47
C THR A 70 17.11 -15.06 -1.24
N LEU A 71 17.68 -14.06 -1.90
CA LEU A 71 17.06 -12.74 -2.04
C LEU A 71 16.33 -12.70 -3.37
N GLY A 72 15.01 -12.51 -3.30
CA GLY A 72 14.19 -12.22 -4.47
C GLY A 72 13.71 -10.77 -4.45
N VAL A 73 13.46 -10.19 -5.62
CA VAL A 73 12.67 -8.96 -5.73
C VAL A 73 11.29 -9.37 -6.21
N ALA A 74 10.25 -8.94 -5.50
CA ALA A 74 8.89 -9.10 -5.96
C ALA A 74 8.27 -7.74 -6.25
N LYS A 75 7.53 -7.68 -7.36
CA LYS A 75 6.66 -6.57 -7.72
C LYS A 75 5.25 -7.11 -7.83
N LEU A 76 4.37 -6.64 -6.96
CA LEU A 76 2.95 -6.87 -7.01
C LEU A 76 2.35 -5.72 -7.81
N THR A 77 1.83 -6.00 -8.99
CA THR A 77 1.05 -5.05 -9.77
C THR A 77 -0.43 -5.27 -9.51
N PHE A 78 -1.16 -4.22 -9.21
CA PHE A 78 -2.62 -4.30 -9.19
C PHE A 78 -3.08 -4.43 -10.64
N ASN A 79 -3.82 -5.49 -10.96
CA ASN A 79 -4.42 -5.64 -12.28
C ASN A 79 -5.39 -4.48 -12.49
N GLN A 80 -4.92 -3.43 -13.14
CA GLN A 80 -5.79 -2.50 -13.85
C GLN A 80 -6.32 -3.28 -15.05
N THR A 81 -7.41 -4.03 -14.86
CA THR A 81 -8.42 -3.91 -15.90
C THR A 81 -8.81 -2.44 -15.87
N PRO A 82 -8.68 -1.69 -16.98
CA PRO A 82 -9.20 -0.34 -17.03
C PRO A 82 -10.72 -0.47 -16.97
N LEU A 83 -11.25 -0.65 -15.76
CA LEU A 83 -12.65 -0.40 -15.48
C LEU A 83 -12.81 1.10 -15.65
N ALA A 84 -13.59 1.48 -16.65
CA ALA A 84 -13.83 2.84 -17.08
C ALA A 84 -14.64 3.67 -16.07
N ASP A 85 -14.51 3.39 -14.77
CA ASP A 85 -15.39 3.93 -13.74
C ASP A 85 -14.67 4.96 -12.90
N VAL A 86 -14.84 6.22 -13.28
CA VAL A 86 -14.60 7.42 -12.47
C VAL A 86 -15.14 7.22 -11.03
N GLN A 87 -16.26 6.50 -10.90
CA GLN A 87 -16.87 6.14 -9.62
C GLN A 87 -15.95 5.33 -8.68
N THR A 88 -15.12 4.42 -9.21
CA THR A 88 -14.24 3.60 -8.36
C THR A 88 -13.08 4.42 -7.79
N GLN A 89 -12.61 5.43 -8.53
CA GLN A 89 -11.60 6.37 -8.02
C GLN A 89 -12.17 7.28 -6.94
N ASP A 90 -13.41 7.76 -7.13
CA ASP A 90 -14.11 8.56 -6.13
C ASP A 90 -14.38 7.76 -4.85
N ASP A 91 -14.76 6.48 -4.96
CA ASP A 91 -14.98 5.59 -3.81
C ASP A 91 -13.68 5.33 -3.02
N ILE A 92 -12.56 5.12 -3.72
CA ILE A 92 -11.25 4.94 -3.07
C ILE A 92 -10.80 6.24 -2.41
N ALA A 93 -11.03 7.40 -3.05
CA ALA A 93 -10.74 8.70 -2.48
C ALA A 93 -11.54 8.93 -1.20
N LEU A 94 -12.85 8.67 -1.23
CA LEU A 94 -13.76 8.79 -0.09
C LEU A 94 -13.32 7.87 1.07
N LEU A 95 -12.96 6.62 0.78
CA LEU A 95 -12.44 5.68 1.78
C LEU A 95 -11.10 6.16 2.34
N SER A 96 -10.22 6.69 1.50
CA SER A 96 -8.94 7.23 1.94
C SER A 96 -9.13 8.42 2.89
N GLU A 97 -10.04 9.34 2.58
CA GLU A 97 -10.34 10.49 3.45
C GLU A 97 -11.00 10.06 4.76
N SER A 98 -11.85 9.04 4.70
CA SER A 98 -12.64 8.59 5.85
C SER A 98 -11.85 7.71 6.81
N LEU A 99 -10.95 6.86 6.32
CA LEU A 99 -10.29 5.84 7.14
C LEU A 99 -8.87 6.21 7.55
N THR A 100 -8.14 6.98 6.74
CA THR A 100 -6.72 7.25 6.99
C THR A 100 -6.52 7.95 8.33
N GLY A 101 -5.61 7.41 9.14
CA GLY A 101 -5.30 7.91 10.48
C GLY A 101 -6.23 7.41 11.59
N ARG A 102 -7.35 6.76 11.27
CA ARG A 102 -8.32 6.25 12.26
C ARG A 102 -7.94 4.86 12.78
N PHE A 103 -8.37 4.57 14.01
CA PHE A 103 -8.30 3.23 14.59
C PHE A 103 -9.51 2.41 14.17
N VAL A 104 -9.23 1.21 13.67
CA VAL A 104 -10.23 0.34 13.07
C VAL A 104 -10.12 -1.06 13.64
N ARG A 105 -11.28 -1.68 13.90
CA ARG A 105 -11.39 -3.12 14.17
C ARG A 105 -11.85 -3.81 12.90
N TYR A 106 -11.19 -4.90 12.56
CA TYR A 106 -11.53 -5.64 11.35
C TYR A 106 -11.38 -7.14 11.54
N SER A 107 -12.12 -7.90 10.74
CA SER A 107 -11.93 -9.34 10.63
C SER A 107 -11.77 -9.74 9.17
N LEU A 108 -11.03 -10.82 8.95
CA LEU A 108 -10.82 -11.38 7.62
C LEU A 108 -11.80 -12.53 7.39
N SER A 109 -12.33 -12.63 6.19
CA SER A 109 -13.11 -13.80 5.79
C SER A 109 -12.23 -15.05 5.94
N GLY A 110 -12.82 -16.20 6.30
CA GLY A 110 -12.08 -17.46 6.46
C GLY A 110 -11.06 -17.56 7.60
N ASP A 111 -10.87 -16.52 8.42
CA ASP A 111 -9.89 -16.48 9.53
C ASP A 111 -10.52 -16.82 10.90
N GLY A 112 -11.64 -17.55 10.91
CA GLY A 112 -12.25 -18.08 12.12
C GLY A 112 -12.72 -17.03 13.15
N GLN A 113 -13.21 -15.88 12.70
CA GLN A 113 -13.67 -14.75 13.55
C GLN A 113 -12.59 -14.05 14.39
N GLN A 114 -11.31 -14.13 14.01
CA GLN A 114 -10.29 -13.30 14.65
C GLN A 114 -10.54 -11.81 14.36
N ILE A 115 -10.81 -11.05 15.42
CA ILE A 115 -10.94 -9.59 15.37
C ILE A 115 -9.57 -8.98 15.63
N ARG A 116 -9.07 -8.24 14.64
CA ARG A 116 -7.81 -7.50 14.68
C ARG A 116 -8.09 -6.02 14.91
N ARG A 117 -7.11 -5.31 15.46
CA ARG A 117 -7.15 -3.86 15.65
C ARG A 117 -5.92 -3.25 15.02
N GLY A 118 -6.07 -2.09 14.39
CA GLY A 118 -4.94 -1.36 13.82
C GLY A 118 -5.33 0.03 13.38
N ARG A 119 -4.33 0.92 13.33
CA ARG A 119 -4.48 2.24 12.73
C ARG A 119 -4.34 2.12 11.22
N VAL A 120 -5.24 2.75 10.46
CA VAL A 120 -5.11 2.77 9.00
C VAL A 120 -4.07 3.81 8.61
N LEU A 121 -3.03 3.38 7.89
CA LEU A 121 -1.96 4.25 7.40
C LEU A 121 -2.29 4.82 6.03
N GLN A 122 -2.86 3.99 5.15
CA GLN A 122 -3.17 4.37 3.78
C GLN A 122 -4.18 3.38 3.19
N VAL A 123 -5.01 3.86 2.28
CA VAL A 123 -5.80 3.02 1.37
C VAL A 123 -5.17 3.11 -0.02
N MET A 124 -4.83 1.97 -0.59
CA MET A 124 -4.34 1.83 -1.96
C MET A 124 -5.33 0.99 -2.76
N ASN A 125 -5.31 1.01 -4.10
CA ASN A 125 -6.22 0.25 -4.95
C ASN A 125 -6.56 -1.16 -4.41
N ALA A 126 -7.78 -1.30 -3.87
CA ALA A 126 -8.31 -2.52 -3.23
C ALA A 126 -7.50 -3.08 -2.02
N LEU A 127 -6.56 -2.34 -1.45
CA LEU A 127 -5.80 -2.69 -0.25
C LEU A 127 -5.92 -1.62 0.84
N ILE A 128 -6.04 -2.05 2.10
CA ILE A 128 -5.90 -1.19 3.27
C ILE A 128 -4.61 -1.55 3.99
N LEU A 129 -3.78 -0.54 4.26
CA LEU A 129 -2.55 -0.67 5.02
C LEU A 129 -2.83 -0.36 6.50
N PHE A 130 -2.55 -1.32 7.37
CA PHE A 130 -2.67 -1.19 8.81
C PHE A 130 -1.30 -1.12 9.48
N GLU A 131 -1.19 -0.23 10.45
CA GLU A 131 -0.08 -0.18 11.39
C GLU A 131 -0.09 -1.40 12.32
N SER A 132 1.06 -2.03 12.50
CA SER A 132 1.29 -3.11 13.45
C SER A 132 2.68 -2.90 14.10
N PRO A 133 2.93 -3.39 15.33
CA PRO A 133 4.08 -2.98 16.15
C PRO A 133 5.45 -3.10 15.46
N ASN A 134 5.61 -4.07 14.55
CA ASN A 134 6.89 -4.37 13.90
C ASN A 134 6.85 -4.33 12.37
N GLU A 135 5.66 -4.22 11.77
CA GLU A 135 5.48 -4.29 10.32
C GLU A 135 4.17 -3.62 9.90
N VAL A 136 4.03 -3.32 8.62
CA VAL A 136 2.75 -2.88 8.05
C VAL A 136 2.03 -4.05 7.42
N LEU A 137 0.75 -4.18 7.75
CA LEU A 137 -0.12 -5.23 7.25
C LEU A 137 -0.93 -4.69 6.08
N ALA A 138 -0.75 -5.28 4.90
CA ALA A 138 -1.56 -5.00 3.73
C ALA A 138 -2.69 -6.02 3.63
N VAL A 139 -3.93 -5.56 3.72
CA VAL A 139 -5.14 -6.40 3.68
C VAL A 139 -5.96 -6.01 2.46
N ALA A 140 -6.34 -7.00 1.65
CA ALA A 140 -7.23 -6.74 0.53
C ALA A 140 -8.66 -6.47 1.00
N ILE A 141 -9.33 -5.48 0.39
CA ILE A 141 -10.70 -5.08 0.74
C ILE A 141 -11.66 -6.26 0.57
N GLU A 142 -11.51 -7.05 -0.49
CA GLU A 142 -12.29 -8.26 -0.74
C GLU A 142 -12.16 -9.35 0.36
N ARG A 143 -11.09 -9.29 1.16
CA ARG A 143 -10.85 -10.21 2.27
C ARG A 143 -11.44 -9.71 3.58
N LEU A 144 -11.87 -8.46 3.66
CA LEU A 144 -12.52 -7.92 4.86
C LEU A 144 -13.92 -8.52 4.97
N ALA A 145 -14.17 -9.26 6.05
CA ALA A 145 -15.51 -9.72 6.37
C ALA A 145 -16.31 -8.64 7.11
N TRP A 146 -15.61 -7.84 7.92
CA TRP A 146 -16.20 -6.81 8.75
C TRP A 146 -15.16 -5.75 9.08
N LEU A 147 -15.60 -4.48 9.14
CA LEU A 147 -14.77 -3.32 9.48
C LEU A 147 -15.60 -2.32 10.29
N GLU A 148 -15.09 -1.93 11.46
CA GLU A 148 -15.72 -0.96 12.37
C GLU A 148 -14.72 0.15 12.70
N VAL A 149 -15.12 1.39 12.46
CA VAL A 149 -14.33 2.59 12.79
C VAL A 149 -14.66 2.99 14.22
N HIS A 150 -13.66 2.99 15.09
CA HIS A 150 -13.84 3.54 16.43
C HIS A 150 -13.55 5.04 16.41
N ALA A 151 -14.54 5.82 16.86
CA ALA A 151 -14.35 7.18 17.30
C ALA A 151 -13.77 7.11 18.72
N ASP A 152 -12.64 7.77 18.93
CA ASP A 152 -11.89 7.93 20.17
C ASP A 152 -10.97 6.78 20.64
N ASP A 153 -9.69 7.03 20.35
CA ASP A 153 -8.53 7.04 21.26
C ASP A 153 -8.78 6.53 22.70
N ASN A 154 -8.39 5.26 22.92
CA ASN A 154 -7.53 4.81 24.02
C ASN A 154 -7.14 3.33 23.87
#